data_AF-A0A2H6LPD0-F1
#
_entry.id   AF-A0A2H6LPD0-F1
#
_cell.length_a   1.000
_cell.length_b   1.000
_cell.length_c   1.000
_cell.angle_alpha   90.00
_cell.angle_beta   90.00
_cell.angle_gamma   90.00
#
_symmetry.space_group_name_H-M   'P 1'
#
loop_
_entity.id
_entity.type
_entity.pdbx_description
1 polymer ?
#
loop_
_entity_poly.entity_id
_entity_poly.type
_entity_poly.pdbx_seq_one_letter_code
_entity_poly.pdbx_strand_id
1 'polypeptide(L)'
;MNREELGKWLLRAAALSTIIVPIGVDAILLANGHMNNPAWLPHAKLHCAMSFFAAVSLGGAALAILKVRPVTDNFSMALATFLSSAFWIGLIAAGFWPGTSYGFLNDPVLGNIREPELAGITIYPNVLASVVTIAVAVAGYWLTNYKQPIKQ
;
A
#
# COMPACT_ATOMS: atom_id res chain seq x y z
N MET A 1 -17.43 8.91 17.41
CA MET A 1 -17.00 7.56 16.99
C MET A 1 -16.25 6.92 18.15
N ASN A 2 -16.56 5.68 18.55
CA ASN A 2 -15.80 5.01 19.60
C ASN A 2 -14.44 4.53 19.05
N ARG A 3 -13.52 4.14 19.93
CA ARG A 3 -12.15 3.74 19.58
C ARG A 3 -12.10 2.57 18.59
N GLU A 4 -12.92 1.56 18.82
CA GLU A 4 -12.96 0.34 18.01
C GLU A 4 -13.44 0.65 16.58
N GLU A 5 -14.48 1.47 16.46
CA GLU A 5 -14.96 1.97 15.17
C GLU A 5 -13.91 2.83 14.46
N LEU A 6 -13.17 3.67 15.19
CA LEU A 6 -12.03 4.39 14.62
C LEU A 6 -10.97 3.41 14.08
N GLY A 7 -10.62 2.38 14.84
CA GLY A 7 -9.68 1.35 14.41
C GLY A 7 -10.14 0.66 13.11
N LYS A 8 -11.41 0.28 13.05
CA LYS A 8 -12.02 -0.33 11.87
C LYS A 8 -12.04 0.62 10.67
N TRP A 9 -12.25 1.92 10.89
CA TRP A 9 -12.15 2.95 9.86
C TRP A 9 -10.73 3.12 9.31
N LEU A 10 -9.71 3.12 10.18
CA LEU A 10 -8.31 3.17 9.74
C LEU A 10 -7.95 1.94 8.89
N LEU A 11 -8.42 0.75 9.27
CA LEU A 11 -8.22 -0.46 8.47
C LEU A 11 -8.89 -0.38 7.09
N ARG A 12 -10.11 0.19 7.02
CA ARG A 12 -10.78 0.46 5.73
C ARG A 12 -10.03 1.47 4.89
N ALA A 13 -9.53 2.54 5.50
CA ALA A 13 -8.74 3.56 4.82
C ALA A 13 -7.45 2.96 4.24
N ALA A 14 -6.74 2.13 5.01
CA ALA A 14 -5.57 1.40 4.51
C ALA A 14 -5.92 0.47 3.35
N ALA A 15 -7.00 -0.32 3.48
CA ALA A 15 -7.44 -1.22 2.42
C ALA A 15 -7.85 -0.47 1.13
N LEU A 16 -8.50 0.69 1.25
CA LEU A 16 -8.82 1.56 0.11
C LEU A 16 -7.57 2.17 -0.51
N SER A 17 -6.62 2.63 0.30
CA SER A 17 -5.31 3.12 -0.16
C SER A 17 -4.61 2.06 -1.03
N THR A 18 -4.59 0.81 -0.57
CA THR A 18 -4.01 -0.33 -1.29
C THR A 18 -4.62 -0.55 -2.66
N ILE A 19 -5.92 -0.29 -2.83
CA ILE A 19 -6.59 -0.41 -4.14
C ILE A 19 -6.31 0.82 -5.01
N ILE A 20 -6.51 2.01 -4.46
CA ILE A 20 -6.63 3.25 -5.21
C ILE A 20 -5.25 3.76 -5.62
N VAL A 21 -4.28 3.76 -4.72
CA VAL A 21 -3.00 4.43 -4.96
C VAL A 21 -2.21 3.75 -6.08
N PRO A 22 -2.02 2.42 -6.14
CA PRO A 22 -1.25 1.81 -7.22
C PRO A 22 -1.86 2.06 -8.60
N ILE A 23 -3.18 1.92 -8.73
CA ILE A 23 -3.87 2.16 -10.01
C ILE A 23 -3.86 3.66 -10.36
N GLY A 24 -4.21 4.51 -9.40
CA GLY A 24 -4.29 5.95 -9.62
C GLY A 24 -2.93 6.55 -9.96
N VAL A 25 -1.86 6.08 -9.32
CA VAL A 25 -0.51 6.56 -9.60
C VAL A 25 0.01 5.95 -10.90
N ASP A 26 0.08 4.63 -11.03
CA ASP A 26 0.84 4.01 -12.12
C ASP A 26 0.04 3.93 -13.43
N ALA A 27 -1.29 3.78 -13.38
CA ALA A 27 -2.11 3.70 -14.58
C ALA A 27 -2.61 5.07 -15.07
N ILE A 28 -2.63 6.09 -14.20
CA ILE A 28 -3.23 7.40 -14.51
C ILE A 28 -2.19 8.52 -14.38
N LEU A 29 -1.73 8.84 -13.17
CA LEU A 29 -0.89 10.03 -12.93
C LEU A 29 0.50 9.91 -13.58
N LEU A 30 1.12 8.75 -13.48
CA LEU A 30 2.44 8.41 -14.01
C LEU A 30 2.35 7.36 -15.11
N ALA A 31 1.24 7.36 -15.87
CA ALA A 31 1.01 6.39 -16.94
C ALA A 31 2.16 6.35 -17.96
N ASN A 32 2.73 7.51 -18.30
CA ASN A 32 3.85 7.61 -19.23
C ASN A 32 5.16 7.02 -18.69
N GLY A 33 5.30 6.90 -17.37
CA GLY A 33 6.40 6.17 -16.71
C GLY A 33 6.16 4.67 -16.59
N HIS A 34 4.91 4.22 -16.71
CA HIS A 34 4.50 2.84 -16.52
C HIS A 34 3.73 2.28 -17.74
N MET A 35 2.40 2.21 -17.66
CA MET A 35 1.56 1.48 -18.63
C MET A 35 1.68 2.02 -20.06
N ASN A 36 1.80 3.34 -20.21
CA ASN A 36 1.96 4.02 -21.49
C ASN A 36 3.42 4.19 -21.90
N ASN A 37 4.39 3.80 -21.07
CA ASN A 37 5.81 3.91 -21.40
C ASN A 37 6.14 3.05 -22.64
N PRO A 38 6.53 3.63 -23.78
CA PRO A 38 6.87 2.86 -24.98
C PRO A 38 8.19 2.10 -24.87
N ALA A 39 9.08 2.49 -23.94
CA ALA A 39 10.36 1.81 -23.73
C ALA A 39 10.22 0.53 -22.89
N TRP A 40 9.13 0.37 -22.14
CA TRP A 40 8.84 -0.86 -21.39
C TRP A 40 8.44 -1.99 -22.33
N LEU A 41 9.16 -3.10 -22.24
CA LEU A 41 8.77 -4.35 -22.91
C LEU A 41 7.35 -4.74 -22.48
N PRO A 42 6.56 -5.38 -23.36
CA PRO A 42 5.21 -5.84 -23.01
C PRO A 42 5.15 -6.67 -21.72
N HIS A 43 6.21 -7.44 -21.41
CA HIS A 43 6.29 -8.21 -20.18
C HIS A 43 6.40 -7.36 -18.91
N ALA A 44 7.09 -6.20 -18.94
CA ALA A 44 7.12 -5.29 -17.79
C ALA A 44 5.73 -4.70 -17.51
N LYS A 45 4.98 -4.39 -18.58
CA LYS A 45 3.58 -3.94 -18.49
C LYS A 45 2.66 -5.02 -17.93
N LEU A 46 2.90 -6.29 -18.24
CA LEU A 46 2.20 -7.41 -17.62
C LEU A 46 2.42 -7.43 -16.09
N HIS A 47 3.65 -7.32 -15.62
CA HIS A 47 3.94 -7.29 -14.18
C HIS A 47 3.32 -6.07 -13.48
N CYS A 48 3.31 -4.91 -14.14
CA CYS A 48 2.60 -3.72 -13.65
C CYS A 48 1.09 -3.95 -13.57
N ALA A 49 0.46 -4.51 -14.59
CA ALA A 49 -0.96 -4.86 -14.53
C ALA A 49 -1.27 -5.92 -13.45
N MET A 50 -0.41 -6.93 -13.30
CA MET A 50 -0.53 -7.93 -12.23
C MET A 50 -0.48 -7.28 -10.85
N SER A 51 0.35 -6.25 -10.65
CA SER A 51 0.42 -5.52 -9.38
C SER A 51 -0.91 -4.80 -9.08
N PHE A 52 -1.59 -4.24 -10.09
CA PHE A 52 -2.92 -3.64 -9.93
C PHE A 52 -3.95 -4.65 -9.46
N PHE A 53 -4.00 -5.84 -10.08
CA PHE A 53 -4.94 -6.89 -9.69
C PHE A 53 -4.60 -7.49 -8.33
N ALA A 54 -3.32 -7.58 -7.96
CA ALA A 54 -2.88 -7.95 -6.63
C ALA A 54 -3.36 -6.93 -5.58
N ALA A 55 -3.15 -5.64 -5.84
CA ALA A 55 -3.64 -4.54 -5.00
C ALA A 55 -5.17 -4.59 -4.80
N VAL A 56 -5.94 -4.76 -5.88
CA VAL A 56 -7.40 -4.89 -5.84
C VAL A 56 -7.82 -6.11 -5.03
N SER A 57 -7.16 -7.25 -5.25
CA SER A 57 -7.50 -8.51 -4.60
C SER A 57 -7.21 -8.46 -3.10
N LEU A 58 -6.05 -7.93 -2.70
CA LEU A 58 -5.63 -7.80 -1.30
C LEU A 58 -6.48 -6.77 -0.54
N GLY A 59 -6.63 -5.55 -1.08
CA GLY A 59 -7.46 -4.52 -0.47
C GLY A 59 -8.95 -4.90 -0.48
N GLY A 60 -9.43 -5.52 -1.55
CA GLY A 60 -10.81 -6.02 -1.66
C GLY A 60 -11.13 -7.11 -0.64
N ALA A 61 -10.22 -8.07 -0.45
CA ALA A 61 -10.35 -9.10 0.57
C ALA A 61 -10.37 -8.50 1.99
N ALA A 62 -9.49 -7.54 2.27
CA ALA A 62 -9.51 -6.81 3.55
C ALA A 62 -10.85 -6.08 3.78
N LEU A 63 -11.37 -5.37 2.77
CA LEU A 63 -12.67 -4.70 2.85
C LEU A 63 -13.83 -5.69 3.06
N ALA A 64 -13.80 -6.84 2.38
CA ALA A 64 -14.81 -7.88 2.55
C ALA A 64 -14.84 -8.40 4.00
N ILE A 65 -13.67 -8.69 4.58
CA ILE A 65 -13.53 -9.10 5.99
C ILE A 65 -14.07 -8.00 6.91
N LEU A 66 -13.62 -6.75 6.73
CA LEU A 66 -14.03 -5.60 7.55
C LEU A 66 -15.52 -5.27 7.42
N LYS A 67 -16.18 -5.66 6.33
CA LYS A 67 -17.62 -5.47 6.15
C LYS A 67 -18.44 -6.46 6.96
N VAL A 68 -18.03 -7.74 6.99
CA VAL A 68 -18.87 -8.82 7.53
C VAL A 68 -18.48 -9.27 8.94
N ARG A 69 -17.24 -9.03 9.36
CA ARG A 69 -16.75 -9.47 10.67
C ARG A 69 -16.91 -8.38 11.74
N PRO A 70 -17.33 -8.74 12.97
CA PRO A 70 -17.39 -7.79 14.08
C PRO A 70 -15.97 -7.35 14.47
N VAL A 71 -15.84 -6.15 15.04
CA VAL A 71 -14.54 -5.60 15.48
C VAL A 71 -13.89 -6.41 16.60
N THR A 72 -14.70 -7.14 17.36
CA THR A 72 -14.27 -8.05 18.43
C THR A 72 -13.61 -9.35 17.93
N ASP A 73 -13.66 -9.62 16.62
CA ASP A 73 -12.96 -10.75 16.01
C ASP A 73 -11.50 -10.37 15.71
N ASN A 74 -10.64 -10.57 16.70
CA ASN A 74 -9.22 -10.20 16.64
C ASN A 74 -8.47 -10.86 15.48
N PHE A 75 -8.78 -12.11 15.15
CA PHE A 75 -8.14 -12.82 14.04
C PHE A 75 -8.52 -12.16 12.71
N SER A 76 -9.81 -11.87 12.51
CA SER A 76 -10.28 -11.18 11.31
C SER A 76 -9.69 -9.77 11.19
N MET A 77 -9.57 -9.02 12.29
CA MET A 77 -8.92 -7.71 12.25
C MET A 77 -7.43 -7.81 11.91
N ALA A 78 -6.72 -8.81 12.46
CA ALA A 78 -5.31 -9.06 12.13
C ALA A 78 -5.14 -9.44 10.66
N LEU A 79 -5.99 -10.34 10.14
CA LEU A 79 -5.96 -10.75 8.75
C LEU A 79 -6.27 -9.59 7.81
N ALA A 80 -7.26 -8.76 8.11
CA ALA A 80 -7.57 -7.55 7.34
C ALA A 80 -6.39 -6.56 7.34
N THR A 81 -5.68 -6.43 8.46
CA THR A 81 -4.48 -5.59 8.59
C THR A 81 -3.33 -6.10 7.72
N PHE A 82 -3.08 -7.41 7.74
CA PHE A 82 -2.08 -8.02 6.89
C PHE A 82 -2.42 -7.84 5.41
N LEU A 83 -3.65 -8.14 5.01
CA LEU A 83 -4.10 -8.03 3.61
C LEU A 83 -4.06 -6.59 3.10
N SER A 84 -4.48 -5.60 3.90
CA SER A 84 -4.35 -4.19 3.52
C SER A 84 -2.90 -3.72 3.46
N SER A 85 -1.95 -4.41 4.09
CA SER A 85 -0.52 -4.04 4.12
C SER A 85 0.34 -4.82 3.12
N ALA A 86 -0.08 -6.02 2.70
CA ALA A 86 0.77 -6.98 2.01
C ALA A 86 1.35 -6.44 0.68
N PHE A 87 0.57 -5.68 -0.09
CA PHE A 87 1.05 -5.02 -1.30
C PHE A 87 2.20 -4.05 -1.01
N TRP A 88 2.04 -3.21 0.01
CA TRP A 88 3.02 -2.21 0.43
C TRP A 88 4.29 -2.83 1.01
N ILE A 89 4.14 -3.92 1.75
CA ILE A 89 5.27 -4.73 2.21
C ILE A 89 6.02 -5.30 1.00
N GLY A 90 5.29 -5.81 0.00
CA GLY A 90 5.87 -6.28 -1.26
C GLY A 90 6.62 -5.18 -2.02
N LEU A 91 6.07 -3.96 -2.07
CA LEU A 91 6.77 -2.80 -2.66
C LEU A 91 8.10 -2.55 -1.94
N ILE A 92 8.10 -2.40 -0.62
CA ILE A 92 9.34 -2.19 0.16
C ILE A 92 10.31 -3.38 0.01
N ALA A 93 9.79 -4.59 -0.11
CA ALA A 93 10.63 -5.77 -0.31
C ALA A 93 11.26 -5.81 -1.71
N ALA A 94 10.61 -5.21 -2.72
CA ALA A 94 11.10 -5.21 -4.09
C ALA A 94 12.48 -4.56 -4.21
N GLY A 95 12.79 -3.51 -3.43
CA GLY A 95 14.11 -2.87 -3.46
C GLY A 95 15.27 -3.74 -2.98
N PHE A 96 15.01 -4.89 -2.34
CA PHE A 96 16.06 -5.88 -2.08
C PHE A 96 16.36 -6.76 -3.29
N TRP A 97 15.52 -6.72 -4.33
CA TRP A 97 15.71 -7.51 -5.53
C TRP A 97 16.63 -6.79 -6.52
N PRO A 98 17.70 -7.44 -7.01
CA PRO A 98 18.63 -6.82 -7.95
C PRO A 98 17.95 -6.29 -9.22
N GLY A 99 18.31 -5.07 -9.63
CA GLY A 99 17.81 -4.46 -10.86
C GLY A 99 16.43 -3.80 -10.74
N THR A 100 15.85 -3.73 -9.54
CA THR A 100 14.65 -2.93 -9.27
C THR A 100 14.99 -1.50 -8.86
N SER A 101 14.05 -0.57 -9.03
CA SER A 101 14.16 0.82 -8.60
C SER A 101 12.81 1.32 -8.09
N TYR A 102 12.83 2.18 -7.07
CA TYR A 102 11.65 2.88 -6.58
C TYR A 102 11.31 4.14 -7.37
N GLY A 103 12.28 4.68 -8.11
CA GLY A 103 12.16 5.92 -8.87
C GLY A 103 12.47 5.73 -10.36
N PHE A 104 12.38 6.82 -11.11
CA PHE A 104 12.53 6.82 -12.58
C PHE A 104 13.89 7.30 -13.07
N LEU A 105 14.92 7.31 -12.21
CA LEU A 105 16.25 7.74 -12.62
C LEU A 105 16.76 6.85 -13.77
N ASN A 106 17.19 7.49 -14.86
CA ASN A 106 17.61 6.85 -16.11
C ASN A 106 16.47 6.18 -16.91
N ASP A 107 15.21 6.51 -16.65
CA ASP A 107 14.13 6.06 -17.52
C ASP A 107 14.28 6.69 -18.93
N PRO A 108 14.22 5.91 -20.02
CA PRO A 108 14.44 6.42 -21.38
C PRO A 108 13.39 7.44 -21.86
N VAL A 109 12.22 7.50 -21.20
CA VAL A 109 11.07 8.31 -21.60
C VAL A 109 10.87 9.47 -20.65
N LEU A 110 10.89 9.23 -19.34
CA LEU A 110 10.78 10.27 -18.32
C LEU A 110 12.10 11.00 -18.07
N GLY A 111 13.22 10.44 -18.51
CA GLY A 111 14.54 11.02 -18.35
C GLY A 111 15.05 10.97 -16.92
N ASN A 112 15.78 12.02 -16.51
CA ASN A 112 16.44 12.09 -15.21
C ASN A 112 15.59 12.83 -14.19
N ILE A 113 14.40 12.32 -13.91
CA ILE A 113 13.59 12.82 -12.79
C ILE A 113 14.33 12.45 -11.50
N ARG A 114 14.85 13.47 -10.82
CA ARG A 114 15.47 13.29 -9.51
C ARG A 114 14.38 13.20 -8.46
N GLU A 115 14.51 12.20 -7.60
CA GLU A 115 13.64 12.06 -6.45
C GLU A 115 13.93 13.17 -5.42
N PRO A 116 12.94 13.59 -4.62
CA PRO A 116 13.15 14.53 -3.54
C PRO A 116 14.23 14.04 -2.56
N GLU A 117 15.06 14.96 -2.07
CA GLU A 117 16.07 14.66 -1.05
C GLU A 117 15.80 15.51 0.20
N LEU A 118 15.95 14.89 1.37
CA LEU A 118 15.90 15.57 2.66
C LEU A 118 17.18 15.27 3.42
N ALA A 119 17.97 16.32 3.71
CA ALA A 119 19.27 16.19 4.39
C ALA A 119 20.23 15.18 3.72
N GLY A 120 20.22 15.09 2.38
CA GLY A 120 21.05 14.17 1.60
C GLY A 120 20.53 12.73 1.54
N ILE A 121 19.32 12.46 2.06
CA ILE A 121 18.65 11.17 1.96
C ILE A 121 17.56 11.26 0.89
N THR A 122 17.63 10.38 -0.10
CA THR A 122 16.61 10.26 -1.14
C THR A 122 15.30 9.75 -0.53
N ILE A 123 14.21 10.45 -0.81
CA ILE A 123 12.87 10.13 -0.35
C ILE A 123 12.06 9.64 -1.55
N TYR A 124 11.75 8.35 -1.57
CA TYR A 124 10.88 7.75 -2.58
C TYR A 124 9.41 7.88 -2.14
N PRO A 125 8.57 8.62 -2.88
CA PRO A 125 7.19 8.87 -2.47
C PRO A 125 6.35 7.60 -2.31
N ASN A 126 6.58 6.58 -3.14
CA ASN A 126 5.92 5.27 -3.05
C ASN A 126 6.32 4.49 -1.78
N VAL A 127 7.59 4.54 -1.37
CA VAL A 127 8.06 3.95 -0.11
C VAL A 127 7.45 4.69 1.08
N LEU A 128 7.41 6.02 1.04
CA LEU A 128 6.75 6.82 2.09
C LEU A 128 5.26 6.48 2.20
N ALA A 129 4.55 6.41 1.06
CA ALA A 129 3.14 6.01 1.02
C ALA A 129 2.93 4.59 1.57
N SER A 130 3.87 3.67 1.31
CA SER A 130 3.86 2.31 1.85
C SER A 130 3.96 2.32 3.37
N VAL A 131 4.96 3.02 3.92
CA VAL A 131 5.18 3.12 5.36
C VAL A 131 3.98 3.75 6.05
N VAL A 132 3.44 4.84 5.50
CA VAL A 132 2.26 5.51 6.05
C VAL A 132 1.04 4.58 6.03
N THR A 133 0.79 3.87 4.91
CA THR A 133 -0.37 2.98 4.81
C THR A 133 -0.26 1.80 5.78
N ILE A 134 0.93 1.21 5.92
CA ILE A 134 1.19 0.14 6.89
C ILE A 134 1.00 0.67 8.31
N ALA A 135 1.53 1.85 8.64
CA ALA A 135 1.38 2.46 9.95
C ALA A 135 -0.10 2.72 10.30
N VAL A 136 -0.89 3.20 9.34
CA VAL A 136 -2.34 3.37 9.49
C VAL A 136 -3.03 2.03 9.75
N ALA A 137 -2.67 0.98 9.02
CA ALA A 137 -3.23 -0.36 9.23
C ALA A 137 -2.89 -0.91 10.63
N VAL A 138 -1.62 -0.83 11.04
CA VAL A 138 -1.15 -1.29 12.35
C VAL A 138 -1.80 -0.48 13.49
N ALA A 139 -1.90 0.84 13.35
CA ALA A 139 -2.61 1.69 14.30
C ALA A 139 -4.10 1.28 14.39
N GLY A 140 -4.74 1.05 13.24
CA GLY A 140 -6.10 0.53 13.17
C GLY A 140 -6.29 -0.75 13.97
N TYR A 141 -5.44 -1.75 13.75
CA TYR A 141 -5.43 -3.01 14.48
C TYR A 141 -5.21 -2.84 15.99
N TRP A 142 -4.28 -1.96 16.38
CA TRP A 142 -4.00 -1.71 17.79
C TRP A 142 -5.18 -1.03 18.49
N LEU A 143 -5.94 -0.21 17.77
CA LEU A 143 -7.17 0.38 18.29
C LEU A 143 -8.30 -0.65 18.46
N THR A 144 -8.38 -1.67 17.59
CA THR A 144 -9.40 -2.74 17.72
C THR A 144 -9.11 -3.75 18.84
N ASN A 145 -7.84 -3.91 19.25
CA ASN A 145 -7.43 -4.95 20.22
C ASN A 145 -7.22 -4.46 21.66
N TYR A 146 -7.47 -3.20 21.94
CA TYR A 146 -7.15 -2.66 23.26
C TYR A 146 -8.20 -3.06 24.29
N LYS A 147 -7.79 -3.92 25.21
CA LYS A 147 -8.55 -4.20 26.42
C LYS A 147 -8.36 -3.04 27.39
N GLN A 148 -9.44 -2.43 27.85
CA GLN A 148 -9.39 -1.55 29.02
C GLN A 148 -8.79 -2.35 30.18
N PRO A 149 -7.80 -1.81 30.92
CA PRO A 149 -7.35 -2.45 32.16
C PRO A 149 -8.58 -2.56 33.08
N ILE A 150 -8.84 -3.77 33.58
CA ILE A 150 -9.91 -4.00 34.55
C ILE A 150 -9.59 -3.10 35.75
N LYS A 151 -10.45 -2.12 36.02
CA LYS A 151 -10.40 -1.40 37.30
C LYS A 151 -10.76 -2.43 38.37
N GLN A 152 -9.78 -2.85 39.15
CA GLN A 152 -9.98 -3.60 40.38
C GLN A 152 -10.61 -2.69 41.44
#